data_AF-A0AB35MPS4-F1
#
_entry.id   AF-A0AB35MPS4-F1
#
_cell.length_a   1.000
_cell.length_b   1.000
_cell.length_c   1.000
_cell.angle_alpha   90.00
_cell.angle_beta   90.00
_cell.angle_gamma   90.00
#
_symmetry.space_group_name_H-M   'P 1'
#
loop_
_entity.id
_entity.type
_entity.pdbx_description
1 polymer ?
#
loop_
_entity_poly.entity_id
_entity_poly.type
_entity_poly.pdbx_seq_one_letter_code
_entity_poly.pdbx_strand_id
1 'polypeptide(L)'
;MRKLFSLLISSNTDLPKDSLLVKLQWQETKAVDQTLILRHQKRLREILLVKGGEALRATFLLKRPSSFGRKSQDKLDISSATFLSDVQFTKADILQFVSAIGDYNPLHQQAPFLIPACLYLDYLRQVLPQRVSVLSLRFLAPAYAQERLSLYCHQKDFYLCRGDTIIVKGESV
;
A
#
# COMPACT_ATOMS: atom_id res chain seq x y z
N MET A 1 -8.70 -8.01 -7.31
CA MET A 1 -7.63 -7.12 -6.82
C MET A 1 -6.53 -6.83 -7.84
N ARG A 2 -5.75 -7.81 -8.33
CA ARG A 2 -4.61 -7.54 -9.26
C ARG A 2 -4.97 -6.73 -10.51
N LYS A 3 -6.16 -6.93 -11.09
CA LYS A 3 -6.67 -6.12 -12.21
C LYS A 3 -6.75 -4.62 -11.87
N LEU A 4 -7.14 -4.27 -10.63
CA LEU A 4 -7.16 -2.88 -10.15
C LEU A 4 -5.74 -2.32 -10.02
N PHE A 5 -4.77 -3.12 -9.60
CA PHE A 5 -3.37 -2.69 -9.55
C PHE A 5 -2.81 -2.43 -10.94
N SER A 6 -3.05 -3.32 -11.91
CA SER A 6 -2.67 -3.05 -13.30
C SER A 6 -3.30 -1.77 -13.86
N LEU A 7 -4.59 -1.56 -13.57
CA LEU A 7 -5.26 -0.30 -13.91
C LEU A 7 -4.56 0.89 -13.24
N LEU A 8 -4.24 0.81 -11.96
CA LEU A 8 -3.56 1.87 -11.22
C LEU A 8 -2.23 2.26 -11.86
N ILE A 9 -1.42 1.28 -12.26
CA ILE A 9 -0.15 1.54 -12.94
C ILE A 9 -0.39 2.20 -14.31
N SER A 10 -1.23 1.58 -15.14
CA SER A 10 -1.47 2.07 -16.50
C SER A 10 -2.14 3.46 -16.56
N SER A 11 -2.97 3.81 -15.56
CA SER A 11 -3.65 5.11 -15.47
C SER A 11 -2.79 6.23 -14.88
N ASN A 12 -1.54 5.94 -14.47
CA ASN A 12 -0.67 6.91 -13.79
C ASN A 12 0.74 6.97 -14.38
N THR A 13 0.92 6.60 -15.65
CA THR A 13 2.20 6.70 -16.36
C THR A 13 2.68 8.14 -16.56
N ASP A 14 1.78 9.11 -16.41
CA ASP A 14 2.04 10.54 -16.53
C ASP A 14 2.52 11.21 -15.23
N LEU A 15 2.57 10.47 -14.12
CA LEU A 15 3.01 11.02 -12.84
C LEU A 15 4.51 11.41 -12.86
N PRO A 16 4.89 12.52 -12.18
CA PRO A 16 6.29 12.84 -11.94
C PRO A 16 7.05 11.67 -11.31
N LYS A 17 8.32 11.49 -11.68
CA LYS A 17 9.17 10.38 -11.20
C LYS A 17 9.32 10.31 -9.68
N ASP A 18 9.21 11.44 -8.99
CA ASP A 18 9.31 11.55 -7.54
C ASP A 18 7.96 11.49 -6.82
N SER A 19 6.89 11.15 -7.54
CA SER A 19 5.57 10.94 -6.95
C SER A 19 5.57 9.77 -5.98
N LEU A 20 4.76 9.87 -4.93
CA LEU A 20 4.67 8.87 -3.88
C LEU A 20 3.22 8.43 -3.68
N LEU A 21 2.97 7.13 -3.78
CA LEU A 21 1.72 6.54 -3.33
C LEU A 21 1.70 6.50 -1.79
N VAL A 22 0.82 7.30 -1.18
CA VAL A 22 0.77 7.48 0.28
C VAL A 22 -0.43 6.83 0.94
N LYS A 23 -1.50 6.58 0.16
CA LYS A 23 -2.70 5.90 0.65
C LYS A 23 -3.28 4.98 -0.42
N LEU A 24 -3.71 3.79 0.00
CA LEU A 24 -4.60 2.92 -0.76
C LEU A 24 -5.83 2.60 0.09
N GLN A 25 -7.01 2.60 -0.53
CA GLN A 25 -8.22 2.09 0.09
C GLN A 25 -8.91 1.16 -0.89
N TRP A 26 -9.05 -0.10 -0.50
CA TRP A 26 -9.85 -1.08 -1.21
C TRP A 26 -11.21 -1.23 -0.54
N GLN A 27 -12.22 -1.54 -1.34
CA GLN A 27 -13.52 -1.97 -0.84
C GLN A 27 -14.25 -2.82 -1.87
N GLU A 28 -15.18 -3.65 -1.40
CA GLU A 28 -16.20 -4.25 -2.27
C GLU A 28 -17.19 -3.18 -2.75
N THR A 29 -17.74 -3.36 -3.96
CA THR A 29 -18.71 -2.42 -4.51
C THR A 29 -19.61 -3.06 -5.57
N LYS A 30 -20.79 -2.46 -5.77
CA LYS A 30 -21.71 -2.75 -6.87
C LYS A 30 -21.63 -1.71 -7.99
N ALA A 31 -20.72 -0.73 -7.87
CA ALA A 31 -20.53 0.27 -8.90
C ALA A 31 -20.03 -0.36 -10.20
N VAL A 32 -20.38 0.27 -11.32
CA VAL A 32 -19.92 -0.14 -12.65
C VAL A 32 -18.41 0.07 -12.80
N ASP A 33 -17.78 -0.75 -13.63
CA ASP A 33 -16.37 -0.63 -13.98
C ASP A 33 -16.06 0.78 -14.51
N GLN A 34 -15.13 1.48 -13.87
CA GLN A 34 -14.77 2.86 -14.23
C GLN A 34 -13.39 3.25 -13.70
N THR A 35 -12.83 4.31 -14.26
CA THR A 35 -11.60 4.96 -13.79
C THR A 35 -11.85 6.46 -13.74
N LEU A 36 -11.71 7.05 -12.55
CA LEU A 36 -12.03 8.45 -12.29
C LEU A 36 -10.87 9.13 -11.56
N ILE A 37 -10.38 10.24 -12.09
CA ILE A 37 -9.48 11.15 -11.36
C ILE A 37 -10.37 12.01 -10.46
N LEU A 38 -10.42 11.70 -9.17
CA LEU A 38 -11.24 12.42 -8.19
C LEU A 38 -10.67 13.79 -7.85
N ARG A 39 -9.34 13.90 -7.82
CA ARG A 39 -8.64 15.15 -7.51
C ARG A 39 -7.31 15.18 -8.23
N HIS A 40 -6.99 16.31 -8.85
CA HIS A 40 -5.66 16.56 -9.39
C HIS A 40 -5.28 18.02 -9.13
N GLN A 41 -4.37 18.23 -8.19
CA GLN A 41 -3.87 19.54 -7.79
C GLN A 41 -2.34 19.52 -7.76
N LYS A 42 -1.71 20.70 -7.64
CA LYS A 42 -0.25 20.89 -7.73
C LYS A 42 0.60 19.92 -6.90
N ARG A 43 0.09 19.40 -5.77
CA ARG A 43 0.84 18.50 -4.87
C ARG A 43 0.23 17.11 -4.72
N LEU A 44 -0.98 16.88 -5.22
CA LEU A 44 -1.74 15.68 -4.87
C LEU A 44 -2.64 15.22 -6.02
N ARG A 45 -2.64 13.91 -6.26
CA ARG A 45 -3.62 13.24 -7.12
C ARG A 45 -4.37 12.19 -6.30
N GLU A 46 -5.69 12.14 -6.48
CA GLU A 46 -6.52 11.03 -6.02
C GLU A 46 -7.25 10.42 -7.21
N ILE A 47 -7.19 9.10 -7.34
CA ILE A 47 -7.82 8.33 -8.39
C ILE A 47 -8.68 7.23 -7.77
N LEU A 48 -9.84 6.97 -8.36
CA LEU A 48 -10.73 5.87 -8.04
C LEU A 48 -10.82 4.94 -9.25
N LEU A 49 -10.58 3.66 -8.99
CA LEU A 49 -10.66 2.58 -9.96
C LEU A 49 -11.73 1.62 -9.49
N VAL A 50 -12.65 1.24 -10.38
CA VAL A 50 -13.65 0.21 -10.11
C VAL A 50 -13.53 -0.85 -11.18
N LYS A 51 -13.39 -2.11 -10.76
CA LYS A 51 -13.28 -3.24 -11.69
C LYS A 51 -13.69 -4.53 -11.03
N GLY A 52 -14.67 -5.22 -11.61
CA GLY A 52 -15.05 -6.57 -11.21
C GLY A 52 -15.58 -6.67 -9.78
N GLY A 53 -16.42 -5.72 -9.38
CA GLY A 53 -17.06 -5.69 -8.05
C GLY A 53 -16.16 -5.16 -6.92
N GLU A 54 -15.00 -4.61 -7.26
CA GLU A 54 -14.06 -4.04 -6.30
C GLU A 54 -13.72 -2.60 -6.69
N ALA A 55 -13.49 -1.75 -5.69
CA ALA A 55 -12.98 -0.40 -5.87
C ALA A 55 -11.61 -0.23 -5.21
N LEU A 56 -10.72 0.52 -5.85
CA LEU A 56 -9.44 0.94 -5.31
C LEU A 56 -9.32 2.46 -5.44
N ARG A 57 -9.25 3.16 -4.31
CA ARG A 57 -8.89 4.56 -4.24
C ARG A 57 -7.40 4.67 -3.92
N ALA A 58 -6.67 5.44 -4.71
CA ALA A 58 -5.25 5.68 -4.50
C ALA A 58 -4.97 7.17 -4.41
N THR A 59 -4.15 7.55 -3.42
CA THR A 59 -3.73 8.93 -3.20
C THR A 59 -2.23 9.04 -3.39
N PHE A 60 -1.82 9.92 -4.30
CA PHE A 60 -0.43 10.22 -4.61
C PHE A 60 -0.06 11.63 -4.16
N LEU A 61 1.12 11.79 -3.58
CA LEU A 61 1.81 13.07 -3.53
C LEU A 61 2.61 13.23 -4.83
N LEU A 62 2.44 14.34 -5.54
CA LEU A 62 3.13 14.61 -6.81
C LEU A 62 4.56 15.13 -6.64
N LYS A 63 4.96 15.36 -5.38
CA LYS A 63 6.32 15.73 -4.99
C LYS A 63 6.62 15.09 -3.65
N ARG A 64 7.77 14.44 -3.53
CA ARG A 64 8.24 13.89 -2.26
C ARG A 64 8.42 15.00 -1.22
N PRO A 65 7.75 14.96 -0.05
CA PRO A 65 8.00 15.92 1.00
C PRO A 65 9.39 15.69 1.61
N SER A 66 10.05 16.76 2.05
CA SER A 66 11.38 16.70 2.68
C SER A 66 11.40 15.94 4.02
N SER A 67 10.23 15.72 4.60
CA SER A 67 10.02 14.93 5.81
C SER A 67 9.79 13.43 5.55
N PHE A 68 9.65 13.00 4.29
CA PHE A 68 9.39 11.60 3.95
C PHE A 68 10.54 10.70 4.40
N GLY A 69 10.22 9.60 5.10
CA GLY A 69 11.21 8.67 5.66
C GLY A 69 11.84 9.10 6.99
N ARG A 70 11.46 10.25 7.55
CA ARG A 70 11.77 10.55 8.96
C ARG A 70 10.98 9.61 9.86
N LYS A 71 11.56 9.22 11.01
CA LYS A 71 10.86 8.39 12.01
C LYS A 71 9.49 8.99 12.27
N SER A 72 8.45 8.20 12.05
CA SER A 72 7.09 8.59 12.41
C SER A 72 7.07 8.95 13.89
N GLN A 73 6.43 10.06 14.24
CA GLN A 73 6.13 10.36 15.64
C GLN A 73 4.99 9.48 16.18
N ASP A 74 4.29 8.76 15.30
CA ASP A 74 3.36 7.72 15.69
C ASP A 74 4.15 6.58 16.35
N LYS A 75 4.32 6.67 17.67
CA LYS A 75 4.74 5.53 18.48
C LYS A 75 3.50 4.67 18.70
N LEU A 76 3.51 3.47 18.12
CA LEU A 76 2.59 2.44 18.58
C LEU A 76 3.04 2.05 19.99
N ASP A 77 2.15 2.15 20.96
CA ASP A 77 2.36 1.45 22.22
C ASP A 77 2.13 -0.04 21.96
N ILE A 78 3.20 -0.73 21.53
CA ILE A 78 3.18 -2.16 21.19
C ILE A 78 2.65 -2.99 22.37
N SER A 79 2.74 -2.50 23.61
CA SER A 79 2.24 -3.21 24.80
C SER A 79 0.72 -3.41 24.80
N SER A 80 -0.04 -2.55 24.10
CA SER A 80 -1.49 -2.69 23.95
C SER A 80 -1.90 -3.34 22.62
N ALA A 81 -0.95 -3.63 21.73
CA ALA A 81 -1.23 -4.23 20.42
C ALA A 81 -1.03 -5.75 20.43
N THR A 82 -1.97 -6.48 19.84
CA THR A 82 -1.89 -7.93 19.67
C THR A 82 -1.01 -8.26 18.47
N PHE A 83 0.07 -9.01 18.68
CA PHE A 83 0.86 -9.58 17.59
C PHE A 83 0.03 -10.62 16.82
N LEU A 84 0.03 -10.53 15.49
CA LEU A 84 -0.68 -11.46 14.61
C LEU A 84 0.27 -12.40 13.87
N SER A 85 1.31 -11.86 13.22
CA SER A 85 2.24 -12.65 12.42
C SER A 85 3.52 -11.89 12.09
N ASP A 86 4.54 -12.62 11.65
CA ASP A 86 5.68 -12.05 10.94
C ASP A 86 5.56 -12.30 9.44
N VAL A 87 6.10 -11.39 8.64
CA VAL A 87 6.21 -11.51 7.19
C VAL A 87 7.56 -10.99 6.71
N GLN A 88 8.10 -11.65 5.71
CA GLN A 88 9.30 -11.24 5.01
C GLN A 88 9.05 -11.42 3.52
N PHE A 89 9.11 -10.33 2.75
CA PHE A 89 8.96 -10.40 1.30
C PHE A 89 10.33 -10.64 0.67
N THR A 90 10.47 -11.71 -0.08
CA THR A 90 11.69 -12.00 -0.82
C THR A 90 11.74 -11.19 -2.11
N LYS A 91 12.94 -11.13 -2.71
CA LYS A 91 13.10 -10.60 -4.08
C LYS A 91 12.16 -11.30 -5.07
N ALA A 92 12.01 -12.62 -4.96
CA ALA A 92 11.18 -13.39 -5.88
C ALA A 92 9.71 -13.00 -5.76
N ASP A 93 9.21 -12.82 -4.53
CA ASP A 93 7.82 -12.39 -4.28
C ASP A 93 7.54 -11.03 -4.92
N ILE A 94 8.47 -10.07 -4.74
CA ILE A 94 8.34 -8.73 -5.31
C ILE A 94 8.33 -8.80 -6.84
N LEU A 95 9.33 -9.46 -7.46
CA LEU A 95 9.46 -9.51 -8.91
C LEU A 95 8.28 -10.24 -9.57
N GLN A 96 7.82 -11.35 -8.99
CA GLN A 96 6.65 -12.07 -9.47
C GLN A 96 5.39 -11.20 -9.38
N PHE A 97 5.22 -10.48 -8.27
CA PHE A 97 4.07 -9.62 -8.08
C PHE A 97 4.04 -8.45 -9.07
N VAL A 98 5.14 -7.71 -9.20
CA VAL A 98 5.20 -6.53 -10.09
C VAL A 98 5.06 -6.93 -11.56
N SER A 99 5.64 -8.07 -11.97
CA SER A 99 5.44 -8.62 -13.30
C SER A 99 3.96 -8.95 -13.56
N ALA A 100 3.27 -9.57 -12.59
CA ALA A 100 1.87 -9.95 -12.73
C ALA A 100 0.91 -8.75 -12.83
N ILE A 101 1.30 -7.57 -12.32
CA ILE A 101 0.49 -6.36 -12.41
C ILE A 101 0.98 -5.38 -13.49
N GLY A 102 2.10 -5.66 -14.15
CA GLY A 102 2.71 -4.78 -15.15
C GLY A 102 3.38 -3.53 -14.56
N ASP A 103 3.84 -3.60 -13.31
CA ASP A 103 4.61 -2.52 -12.68
C ASP A 103 6.10 -2.66 -13.01
N TYR A 104 6.58 -1.77 -13.89
CA TYR A 104 7.97 -1.74 -14.32
C TYR A 104 8.78 -0.65 -13.62
N ASN A 105 8.35 -0.14 -12.46
CA ASN A 105 9.14 0.84 -11.71
C ASN A 105 10.50 0.24 -11.29
N PRO A 106 11.64 0.86 -11.67
CA PRO A 106 12.97 0.34 -11.34
C PRO A 106 13.21 0.16 -9.84
N LEU A 107 12.53 0.93 -8.98
CA LEU A 107 12.66 0.82 -7.51
C LEU A 107 12.27 -0.56 -6.99
N HIS A 108 11.36 -1.26 -7.67
CA HIS A 108 10.92 -2.61 -7.32
C HIS A 108 11.76 -3.69 -8.01
N GLN A 109 12.42 -3.35 -9.12
CA GLN A 109 13.13 -4.30 -9.97
C GLN A 109 14.65 -4.37 -9.70
N GLN A 110 15.20 -3.37 -9.02
CA GLN A 110 16.64 -3.25 -8.76
C GLN A 110 16.92 -3.23 -7.27
N ALA A 111 18.08 -3.74 -6.86
CA ALA A 111 18.52 -3.70 -5.47
C ALA A 111 18.53 -2.25 -4.96
N PRO A 112 18.00 -1.96 -3.75
CA PRO A 112 17.64 -2.91 -2.68
C PRO A 112 16.24 -3.57 -2.76
N PHE A 113 15.53 -3.52 -3.89
CA PHE A 113 14.20 -4.09 -4.11
C PHE A 113 13.17 -3.55 -3.11
N LEU A 114 12.72 -2.33 -3.35
CA LEU A 114 11.66 -1.70 -2.57
C LEU A 114 10.37 -2.53 -2.67
N ILE A 115 9.71 -2.80 -1.55
CA ILE A 115 8.42 -3.50 -1.55
C ILE A 115 7.34 -2.55 -2.11
N PRO A 116 6.57 -2.96 -3.15
CA PRO A 116 5.51 -2.13 -3.72
C PRO A 116 4.32 -2.02 -2.76
N ALA A 117 3.75 -0.82 -2.68
CA ALA A 117 2.60 -0.52 -1.81
C ALA A 117 1.40 -1.47 -2.04
N CYS A 118 1.15 -1.85 -3.30
CA CYS A 118 0.07 -2.78 -3.65
C CYS A 118 0.28 -4.19 -3.10
N LEU A 119 1.53 -4.63 -2.89
CA LEU A 119 1.82 -5.95 -2.32
C LEU A 119 1.44 -6.02 -0.83
N TYR A 120 1.59 -4.93 -0.07
CA TYR A 120 1.08 -4.88 1.31
C TYR A 120 -0.43 -5.07 1.35
N LEU A 121 -1.16 -4.42 0.44
CA LEU A 121 -2.62 -4.54 0.38
C LEU A 121 -3.05 -5.96 0.00
N ASP A 122 -2.39 -6.56 -0.99
CA ASP A 122 -2.65 -7.94 -1.43
C ASP A 122 -2.39 -8.95 -0.29
N TYR A 123 -1.29 -8.77 0.45
CA TYR A 123 -0.93 -9.57 1.61
C TYR A 123 -1.94 -9.41 2.76
N LEU A 124 -2.21 -8.18 3.20
CA LEU A 124 -3.06 -7.91 4.36
C LEU A 124 -4.49 -8.41 4.15
N ARG A 125 -5.03 -8.33 2.93
CA ARG A 125 -6.35 -8.89 2.64
C ARG A 125 -6.42 -10.41 2.82
N GLN A 126 -5.30 -11.11 2.66
CA GLN A 126 -5.24 -12.57 2.81
C GLN A 126 -5.06 -13.01 4.26
N VAL A 127 -4.32 -12.23 5.06
CA VAL A 127 -3.95 -12.64 6.43
C VAL A 127 -4.83 -12.04 7.51
N LEU A 128 -5.57 -10.97 7.24
CA LEU A 128 -6.45 -10.38 8.24
C LEU A 128 -7.63 -11.34 8.55
N PRO A 129 -7.94 -11.56 9.84
CA PRO A 129 -8.83 -12.65 10.27
C PRO A 129 -10.32 -12.44 9.99
N GLN A 130 -10.74 -11.30 9.44
CA GLN A 130 -12.15 -10.97 9.18
C GLN A 130 -12.43 -10.76 7.69
N ARG A 131 -13.69 -10.97 7.29
CA ARG A 131 -14.21 -10.48 6.00
C ARG A 131 -14.32 -8.97 6.05
N VAL A 132 -13.19 -8.31 5.83
CA VAL A 132 -13.10 -6.86 5.74
C VAL A 132 -13.80 -6.41 4.46
N SER A 133 -14.76 -5.49 4.59
CA SER A 133 -15.46 -4.93 3.43
C SER A 133 -14.73 -3.70 2.87
N VAL A 134 -13.97 -3.01 3.73
CA VAL A 134 -13.14 -1.85 3.41
C VAL A 134 -11.78 -1.96 4.09
N LEU A 135 -10.70 -1.89 3.31
CA LEU A 135 -9.33 -1.94 3.80
C LEU A 135 -8.57 -0.68 3.38
N SER A 136 -8.17 0.16 4.34
CA SER A 136 -7.44 1.41 4.08
C SER A 136 -6.02 1.33 4.65
N LEU A 137 -5.01 1.64 3.84
CA LEU A 137 -3.60 1.66 4.18
C LEU A 137 -3.00 3.05 3.98
N ARG A 138 -2.20 3.49 4.95
CA ARG A 138 -1.27 4.62 4.85
C ARG A 138 0.16 4.12 4.90
N PHE A 139 0.98 4.54 3.94
CA PHE A 139 2.39 4.19 3.86
C PHE A 139 3.23 5.27 4.52
N LEU A 140 3.93 4.92 5.59
CA LEU A 140 4.66 5.86 6.44
C LEU A 140 6.17 5.81 6.22
N ALA A 141 6.69 4.64 5.85
CA ALA A 141 8.10 4.43 5.55
C ALA A 141 8.28 3.33 4.49
N PRO A 142 9.40 3.32 3.75
CA PRO A 142 9.74 2.22 2.86
C PRO A 142 10.26 1.01 3.64
N ALA A 143 10.02 -0.18 3.09
CA ALA A 143 10.73 -1.39 3.45
C ALA A 143 11.16 -2.15 2.18
N TYR A 144 12.18 -2.98 2.33
CA TYR A 144 12.93 -3.62 1.27
C TYR A 144 12.86 -5.14 1.39
N ALA A 145 13.21 -5.83 0.30
CA ALA A 145 13.28 -7.28 0.31
C ALA A 145 14.13 -7.80 1.48
N GLN A 146 13.71 -8.93 2.05
CA GLN A 146 14.34 -9.58 3.20
C GLN A 146 14.28 -8.81 4.53
N GLU A 147 13.65 -7.63 4.60
CA GLU A 147 13.36 -7.04 5.91
C GLU A 147 12.23 -7.82 6.60
N ARG A 148 12.44 -8.21 7.87
CA ARG A 148 11.40 -8.83 8.70
C ARG A 148 10.44 -7.75 9.17
N LEU A 149 9.16 -7.96 8.89
CA LEU A 149 8.06 -7.10 9.32
C LEU A 149 7.15 -7.87 10.26
N SER A 150 6.70 -7.22 11.32
CA SER A 150 5.77 -7.78 12.29
C SER A 150 4.42 -7.08 12.15
N LEU A 151 3.36 -7.88 12.03
CA LEU A 151 1.98 -7.43 11.95
C LEU A 151 1.35 -7.40 13.34
N TYR A 152 0.84 -6.25 13.72
CA TYR A 152 0.10 -6.03 14.96
C TYR A 152 -1.31 -5.56 14.67
N CYS A 153 -2.23 -5.86 15.58
CA CYS A 153 -3.60 -5.36 15.58
C CYS A 153 -3.89 -4.66 16.90
N HIS A 154 -4.56 -3.52 16.84
CA HIS A 154 -5.08 -2.82 18.00
C HIS A 154 -6.45 -2.26 17.64
N GLN A 155 -7.51 -2.82 18.26
CA GLN A 155 -8.90 -2.51 17.92
C GLN A 155 -9.19 -2.79 16.43
N LYS A 156 -9.54 -1.76 15.64
CA LYS A 156 -9.79 -1.83 14.19
C LYS A 156 -8.58 -1.46 13.33
N ASP A 157 -7.49 -1.02 13.98
CA ASP A 157 -6.26 -0.62 13.31
C ASP A 157 -5.28 -1.79 13.27
N PHE A 158 -4.49 -1.87 12.21
CA PHE A 158 -3.39 -2.80 12.10
C PHE A 158 -2.13 -2.09 11.61
N TYR A 159 -0.98 -2.66 11.97
CA TYR A 159 0.32 -2.03 11.82
C TYR A 159 1.33 -3.05 11.30
N LEU A 160 2.00 -2.74 10.19
CA LEU A 160 3.21 -3.46 9.79
C LEU A 160 4.41 -2.67 10.26
N CYS A 161 5.23 -3.30 11.10
CA CYS A 161 6.38 -2.67 11.75
C CYS A 161 7.69 -3.34 11.35
N ARG A 162 8.74 -2.54 11.14
CA ARG A 162 10.13 -3.00 11.05
C ARG A 162 10.83 -2.58 12.34
N GLY A 163 11.01 -3.54 13.27
CA GLY A 163 11.36 -3.21 14.65
C GLY A 163 10.36 -2.20 15.22
N ASP A 164 10.85 -1.08 15.74
CA ASP A 164 10.00 -0.02 16.32
C ASP A 164 9.42 0.96 15.27
N THR A 165 9.68 0.76 13.98
CA THR A 165 9.24 1.69 12.93
C THR A 165 7.98 1.19 12.26
N ILE A 166 6.89 1.95 12.34
CA ILE A 166 5.67 1.66 11.58
C ILE A 166 5.91 1.97 10.10
N ILE A 167 5.78 0.95 9.26
CA ILE A 167 5.91 1.03 7.80
C ILE A 167 4.55 1.30 7.17
N VAL A 168 3.54 0.56 7.61
CA VAL A 168 2.15 0.69 7.17
C VAL A 168 1.26 0.80 8.38
N LYS A 169 0.37 1.79 8.38
CA LYS A 169 -0.80 1.82 9.27
C LYS A 169 -2.02 1.56 8.41
N GLY A 170 -2.89 0.66 8.83
CA GLY A 170 -4.18 0.52 8.18
C GLY A 170 -5.33 0.34 9.14
N GLU A 171 -6.51 0.38 8.56
CA GLU A 171 -7.81 0.35 9.21
C GLU A 171 -8.73 -0.54 8.38
N SER A 172 -9.53 -1.37 9.06
CA SER A 172 -10.53 -2.23 8.45
C SER A 172 -11.94 -1.89 8.96
N VAL A 173 -12.92 -1.91 8.04
CA VAL A 173 -14.37 -1.77 8.34
C VAL A 173 -15.16 -2.91 7.68
#